data_AF-A0A2D8SE02-F1
#
_entry.id   AF-A0A2D8SE02-F1
#
_cell.length_a   1.000
_cell.length_b   1.000
_cell.length_c   1.000
_cell.angle_alpha   90.00
_cell.angle_beta   90.00
_cell.angle_gamma   90.00
#
_symmetry.space_group_name_H-M   'P 1'
#
loop_
_entity.id
_entity.type
_entity.pdbx_description
1 polymer ?
#
loop_
_entity_poly.entity_id
_entity_poly.type
_entity_poly.pdbx_seq_one_letter_code
_entity_poly.pdbx_strand_id
1 'polypeptide(L)'
;MSQNRSVVSYLKWPLIVTFVGLVLSAWLGWETEKTLSAVFSFLLVGTVLAALEIALSFDNAIVNANKLVEMTPVWRKRFLTWGILIAVFGMRIVFPVAIVATFAWINPFAAIHLALSDPDEYSHIIHQSHSSIAAFGGTFLIMVSLKFFIDEGKSVDWIVGLERNLRKWGSIRGLEIALVLLI
;
A
#
# COMPACT_ATOMS: atom_id res chain seq x y z
N MET A 1 20.61 28.62 -11.78
CA MET A 1 20.81 27.87 -13.05
C MET A 1 19.87 26.67 -13.06
N SER A 2 18.68 26.81 -13.64
CA SER A 2 17.75 25.68 -13.80
C SER A 2 18.25 24.79 -14.94
N GLN A 3 18.84 23.65 -14.62
CA GLN A 3 19.10 22.66 -15.65
C GLN A 3 17.77 22.14 -16.18
N ASN A 4 17.51 22.37 -17.47
CA ASN A 4 16.46 21.68 -18.24
C ASN A 4 16.84 20.20 -18.34
N ARG A 5 16.59 19.44 -17.27
CA ARG A 5 16.64 17.98 -17.35
C ARG A 5 15.52 17.54 -18.27
N SER A 6 15.87 16.78 -19.31
CA SER A 6 14.88 16.17 -20.20
C SER A 6 13.98 15.23 -19.39
N VAL A 7 12.73 15.07 -19.82
CA VAL A 7 11.77 14.13 -19.19
C VAL A 7 12.37 12.73 -19.08
N VAL A 8 13.16 12.33 -20.07
CA VAL A 8 13.89 11.05 -20.10
C VAL A 8 14.88 10.92 -18.94
N SER A 9 15.53 12.00 -18.50
CA SER A 9 16.42 11.97 -17.34
C SER A 9 15.69 11.67 -16.03
N TYR A 10 14.43 12.06 -15.89
CA TYR A 10 13.62 11.75 -14.71
C TYR A 10 13.11 10.31 -14.72
N LEU A 11 12.76 9.79 -15.90
CA LEU A 11 12.23 8.44 -16.07
C LEU A 11 13.30 7.34 -16.13
N LYS A 12 14.58 7.71 -16.31
CA LYS A 12 15.68 6.75 -16.45
C LYS A 12 15.69 5.68 -15.34
N TRP A 13 15.67 6.10 -14.08
CA TRP A 13 15.74 5.17 -12.95
C TRP A 13 14.48 4.31 -12.78
N PRO A 14 13.26 4.90 -12.79
CA PRO A 14 12.03 4.10 -12.79
C PRO A 14 11.99 3.05 -13.90
N LEU A 15 12.34 3.43 -15.14
CA LEU A 15 12.34 2.50 -16.27
C LEU A 15 13.35 1.36 -16.11
N ILE A 16 14.56 1.66 -15.60
CA ILE A 16 15.56 0.63 -15.32
C ILE A 16 15.06 -0.34 -14.25
N VAL A 17 14.51 0.17 -13.15
CA VAL A 17 14.02 -0.67 -12.06
C VAL A 17 12.85 -1.56 -12.52
N THR A 18 11.90 -1.00 -13.29
CA THR A 18 10.81 -1.78 -13.88
C THR A 18 11.34 -2.85 -14.83
N PHE A 19 12.28 -2.49 -15.72
CA PHE A 19 12.87 -3.44 -16.66
C PHE A 19 13.58 -4.59 -15.92
N VAL A 20 14.40 -4.28 -14.91
CA VAL A 20 15.06 -5.29 -14.07
C VAL A 20 14.03 -6.18 -13.37
N GLY A 21 12.95 -5.61 -12.83
CA GLY A 21 11.86 -6.38 -12.21
C GLY A 21 11.18 -7.35 -13.19
N LEU A 22 10.92 -6.92 -14.42
CA LEU A 22 10.34 -7.79 -15.46
C LEU A 22 11.30 -8.90 -15.87
N VAL A 23 12.59 -8.60 -16.02
CA VAL A 23 13.63 -9.61 -16.30
C VAL A 23 13.70 -10.64 -15.16
N LEU A 24 13.64 -10.19 -13.90
CA LEU A 24 13.61 -11.09 -12.74
C LEU A 24 12.34 -11.95 -12.71
N SER A 25 11.18 -11.40 -13.10
CA SER A 25 9.95 -12.17 -13.24
C SER A 25 10.08 -13.27 -14.32
N ALA A 26 10.66 -12.92 -15.47
CA ALA A 26 10.94 -13.88 -16.54
C ALA A 26 11.89 -15.00 -16.07
N TRP A 27 12.94 -14.61 -15.35
CA TRP A 27 13.93 -15.54 -14.81
C TRP A 27 13.31 -16.47 -13.77
N LEU A 28 12.44 -15.97 -12.89
CA LEU A 28 11.69 -16.78 -11.93
C LEU A 28 10.75 -17.78 -12.62
N GLY A 29 10.08 -17.36 -13.70
CA GLY A 29 9.26 -18.27 -14.51
C GLY A 29 10.09 -19.40 -15.14
N TRP A 30 11.31 -19.10 -15.58
CA TRP A 30 12.24 -20.11 -16.07
C TRP A 30 12.70 -21.06 -14.95
N GLU A 31 13.05 -20.55 -13.77
CA GLU A 31 13.57 -21.39 -12.69
C GLU A 31 12.50 -22.32 -12.10
N THR A 32 11.25 -21.86 -12.03
CA THR A 32 10.12 -22.62 -11.46
C THR A 32 9.79 -23.86 -12.28
N GLU A 33 9.58 -23.72 -13.60
CA GLU A 33 9.08 -24.82 -14.45
C GLU A 33 10.04 -25.24 -15.56
N LYS A 34 11.09 -24.46 -15.85
CA LYS A 34 12.05 -24.67 -16.97
C LYS A 34 11.38 -24.77 -18.34
N THR A 35 10.21 -24.17 -18.51
CA THR A 35 9.48 -24.09 -19.77
C THR A 35 9.40 -22.65 -20.28
N LEU A 36 9.37 -22.48 -21.62
CA LEU A 36 9.14 -21.17 -22.23
C LEU A 36 7.75 -20.62 -21.92
N SER A 37 6.74 -21.49 -21.77
CA SER A 37 5.38 -21.07 -21.43
C SER A 37 5.33 -20.39 -20.07
N ALA A 38 6.02 -20.93 -19.07
CA ALA A 38 6.09 -20.33 -17.74
C ALA A 38 6.75 -18.94 -17.77
N VAL A 39 7.82 -18.77 -18.54
CA VAL A 39 8.46 -17.46 -18.73
C VAL A 39 7.48 -16.42 -19.25
N PHE A 40 6.70 -16.75 -20.30
CA PHE A 40 5.69 -15.83 -20.83
C PHE A 40 4.57 -15.54 -19.84
N SER A 41 4.08 -16.55 -19.12
CA SER A 41 3.04 -16.37 -18.09
C SER A 41 3.51 -15.44 -16.96
N PHE A 42 4.70 -15.67 -16.41
CA PHE A 42 5.27 -14.83 -15.36
C PHE A 42 5.60 -13.41 -15.85
N LEU A 43 6.07 -13.26 -17.09
CA LEU A 43 6.27 -11.94 -17.70
C LEU A 43 4.95 -11.19 -17.86
N LEU A 44 3.89 -11.86 -18.31
CA LEU A 44 2.57 -11.26 -18.46
C LEU A 44 2.03 -10.80 -17.11
N VAL A 45 2.02 -11.69 -16.11
CA VAL A 45 1.58 -11.37 -14.74
C VAL A 45 2.41 -10.24 -14.16
N GLY A 46 3.73 -10.30 -14.24
CA GLY A 46 4.63 -9.25 -13.75
C GLY A 46 4.39 -7.90 -14.43
N THR A 47 4.12 -7.90 -15.75
CA THR A 47 3.81 -6.67 -16.50
C THR A 47 2.47 -6.07 -16.08
N VAL A 48 1.43 -6.91 -15.95
CA VAL A 48 0.11 -6.47 -15.48
C VAL A 48 0.18 -5.91 -14.07
N LEU A 49 0.85 -6.62 -13.15
CA LEU A 49 1.05 -6.15 -11.78
C LEU A 49 1.84 -4.84 -11.73
N ALA A 50 2.91 -4.71 -12.52
CA ALA A 50 3.67 -3.47 -12.60
C ALA A 50 2.80 -2.30 -13.11
N ALA A 51 1.99 -2.52 -14.14
CA ALA A 51 1.08 -1.51 -14.66
C ALA A 51 0.02 -1.10 -13.63
N LEU A 52 -0.61 -2.08 -12.96
CA LEU A 52 -1.58 -1.85 -11.89
C LEU A 52 -0.96 -1.04 -10.74
N GLU A 53 0.23 -1.41 -10.31
CA GLU A 53 0.91 -0.75 -9.19
C GLU A 53 1.29 0.70 -9.54
N ILE A 54 1.77 0.94 -10.78
CA ILE A 54 2.07 2.29 -11.26
C ILE A 54 0.80 3.14 -11.30
N ALA A 55 -0.30 2.60 -11.83
CA ALA A 55 -1.58 3.32 -11.92
C ALA A 55 -2.10 3.72 -10.53
N LEU A 56 -2.16 2.76 -9.59
CA LEU A 56 -2.63 3.00 -8.21
C LEU A 56 -1.69 3.93 -7.42
N SER A 57 -0.39 3.89 -7.72
CA SER A 57 0.59 4.76 -7.06
C SER A 57 0.58 6.19 -7.61
N PHE A 58 0.12 6.40 -8.85
CA PHE A 58 0.16 7.71 -9.50
C PHE A 58 -0.76 8.73 -8.82
N ASP A 59 -2.00 8.35 -8.53
CA ASP A 59 -2.96 9.22 -7.82
C ASP A 59 -2.44 9.61 -6.44
N ASN A 60 -1.87 8.63 -5.73
CA ASN A 60 -1.24 8.84 -4.43
C ASN A 60 -0.01 9.77 -4.52
N ALA A 61 0.78 9.65 -5.59
CA ALA A 61 1.95 10.51 -5.81
C ALA A 61 1.56 11.97 -6.04
N ILE A 62 0.45 12.24 -6.74
CA ILE A 62 -0.04 13.61 -6.97
C ILE A 62 -0.45 14.27 -5.66
N VAL A 63 -1.26 13.60 -4.84
CA VAL A 63 -1.71 14.14 -3.55
C VAL A 63 -0.52 14.38 -2.62
N ASN A 64 0.42 13.43 -2.56
CA ASN A 64 1.62 13.57 -1.74
C ASN A 64 2.57 14.68 -2.24
N ALA A 65 2.67 14.87 -3.55
CA ALA A 65 3.48 15.95 -4.14
C ALA A 65 2.99 17.33 -3.68
N ASN A 66 1.66 17.55 -3.67
CA ASN A 66 1.08 18.80 -3.17
C ASN A 66 1.44 19.05 -1.71
N LYS A 67 1.43 18.01 -0.87
CA LYS A 67 1.84 18.13 0.55
C LYS A 67 3.34 18.33 0.73
N LEU A 68 4.19 17.77 -0.13
CA LEU A 68 5.64 17.94 -0.07
C LEU A 68 6.13 19.36 -0.36
N VAL A 69 5.35 20.16 -1.10
CA VAL A 69 5.65 21.56 -1.40
C VAL A 69 5.60 22.40 -0.13
N GLU A 70 4.63 22.15 0.75
CA GLU A 70 4.42 22.87 2.01
C GLU A 70 5.46 22.49 3.09
N MET A 71 6.17 21.38 2.92
CA MET A 71 7.14 20.87 3.90
C MET A 71 8.51 21.55 3.81
N THR A 72 9.14 21.71 4.97
CA THR A 72 10.55 22.13 5.06
C THR A 72 11.48 21.12 4.35
N PRO A 73 12.65 21.57 3.84
CA PRO A 73 13.53 20.71 3.03
C PRO A 73 13.97 19.42 3.72
N VAL A 74 14.18 19.45 5.04
CA VAL A 74 14.60 18.27 5.82
C VAL A 74 13.50 17.22 5.86
N TRP A 75 12.26 17.63 6.12
CA TRP A 75 11.13 16.71 6.18
C TRP A 75 10.73 16.19 4.81
N ARG A 76 10.84 17.01 3.76
CA ARG A 76 10.69 16.57 2.36
C ARG A 76 11.65 15.43 2.03
N LYS A 77 12.93 15.57 2.37
CA LYS A 77 13.93 14.51 2.14
C LYS A 77 13.62 13.25 2.93
N ARG A 78 13.29 13.39 4.23
CA ARG A 78 12.94 12.24 5.10
C ARG A 78 11.71 11.49 4.60
N PHE A 79 10.67 12.21 4.17
CA PHE A 79 9.48 11.60 3.60
C PHE A 79 9.82 10.81 2.33
N LEU A 80 10.63 11.37 1.43
CA LEU A 80 11.02 10.68 0.20
C LEU A 80 11.95 9.48 0.45
N THR A 81 12.83 9.52 1.44
CA THR A 81 13.70 8.38 1.74
C THR A 81 12.99 7.32 2.60
N TRP A 82 12.50 7.70 3.77
CA TRP A 82 11.94 6.75 4.73
C TRP A 82 10.49 6.42 4.42
N GLY A 83 9.70 7.40 3.98
CA GLY A 83 8.30 7.17 3.62
C GLY A 83 8.18 6.17 2.47
N ILE A 84 8.93 6.37 1.38
CA ILE A 84 8.94 5.41 0.26
C ILE A 84 9.51 4.06 0.69
N LEU A 85 10.61 4.03 1.46
CA LEU A 85 11.21 2.76 1.91
C LEU A 85 10.25 1.94 2.77
N ILE A 86 9.57 2.57 3.72
CA ILE A 86 8.57 1.91 4.58
C ILE A 86 7.33 1.53 3.76
N ALA A 87 6.85 2.40 2.87
CA ALA A 87 5.68 2.10 2.05
C ALA A 87 5.93 0.93 1.09
N VAL A 88 7.10 0.84 0.48
CA VAL A 88 7.42 -0.23 -0.47
C VAL A 88 7.85 -1.50 0.26
N PHE A 89 8.90 -1.45 1.08
CA PHE A 89 9.45 -2.65 1.71
C PHE A 89 8.70 -3.04 2.99
N GLY A 90 8.28 -2.04 3.77
CA GLY A 90 7.50 -2.27 4.98
C GLY A 90 6.16 -2.93 4.65
N MET A 91 5.37 -2.35 3.74
CA MET A 91 4.04 -2.91 3.42
C MET A 91 4.10 -4.17 2.55
N ARG A 92 5.10 -4.33 1.67
CA ARG A 92 5.13 -5.49 0.75
C ARG A 92 5.94 -6.68 1.25
N ILE A 93 6.95 -6.47 2.08
CA ILE A 93 7.80 -7.57 2.58
C ILE A 93 7.61 -7.75 4.07
N VAL A 94 7.86 -6.72 4.86
CA VAL A 94 7.85 -6.83 6.33
C VAL A 94 6.45 -7.15 6.85
N PHE A 95 5.43 -6.51 6.29
CA PHE A 95 4.05 -6.66 6.76
C PHE A 95 3.48 -8.07 6.50
N PRO A 96 3.57 -8.67 5.29
CA PRO A 96 3.15 -10.06 5.09
C PRO A 96 3.91 -11.06 5.98
N VAL A 97 5.23 -10.89 6.13
CA VAL A 97 6.04 -11.75 6.99
C VAL A 97 5.61 -11.62 8.46
N ALA A 98 5.33 -10.41 8.92
CA ALA A 98 4.86 -10.15 10.28
C ALA A 98 3.49 -10.78 10.54
N ILE A 99 2.58 -10.76 9.55
CA ILE A 99 1.29 -11.45 9.61
C ILE A 99 1.52 -12.94 9.80
N VAL A 100 2.27 -13.58 8.89
CA VAL A 100 2.49 -15.03 8.95
C VAL A 100 3.19 -15.42 10.26
N ALA A 101 4.20 -14.66 10.69
CA ALA A 101 4.87 -14.90 11.97
C ALA A 101 3.90 -14.85 13.17
N THR A 102 2.95 -13.91 13.15
CA THR A 102 1.98 -13.74 14.24
C THR A 102 0.90 -14.83 14.22
N PHE A 103 0.31 -15.11 13.05
CA PHE A 103 -0.79 -16.07 12.93
C PHE A 103 -0.33 -17.52 13.04
N ALA A 104 0.86 -17.85 12.51
CA ALA A 104 1.44 -19.18 12.63
C ALA A 104 2.25 -19.38 13.92
N TRP A 105 2.37 -18.35 14.78
CA TRP A 105 3.14 -18.40 16.02
C TRP A 105 4.60 -18.83 15.84
N ILE A 106 5.22 -18.41 14.72
CA ILE A 106 6.61 -18.71 14.38
C ILE A 106 7.46 -17.45 14.41
N ASN A 107 8.78 -17.62 14.53
CA ASN A 107 9.69 -16.48 14.45
C ASN A 107 9.71 -15.90 13.01
N PRO A 108 9.98 -14.59 12.83
CA PRO A 108 9.99 -13.96 11.50
C PRO A 108 10.96 -14.59 10.51
N PHE A 109 12.08 -15.14 11.00
CA PHE A 109 13.04 -15.85 10.15
C PHE A 109 12.48 -17.18 9.63
N ALA A 110 11.73 -17.95 10.44
CA ALA A 110 11.03 -19.13 9.94
C ALA A 110 9.89 -18.76 8.99
N ALA A 111 9.21 -17.61 9.19
CA ALA A 111 8.20 -17.15 8.24
C ALA A 111 8.81 -16.82 6.87
N ILE A 112 9.99 -16.21 6.82
CA ILE A 112 10.74 -16.00 5.56
C ILE A 112 11.16 -17.34 4.95
N HIS A 113 11.65 -18.27 5.77
CA HIS A 113 12.01 -19.61 5.28
C HIS A 113 10.78 -20.31 4.68
N LEU A 114 9.65 -20.30 5.39
CA LEU A 114 8.38 -20.87 4.95
C LEU A 114 7.93 -20.27 3.62
N ALA A 115 8.01 -18.94 3.46
CA ALA A 115 7.69 -18.27 2.20
C ALA A 115 8.52 -18.76 1.01
N LEU A 116 9.76 -19.22 1.25
CA LEU A 116 10.67 -19.70 0.22
C LEU A 116 10.59 -21.23 0.02
N SER A 117 10.34 -21.99 1.08
CA SER A 117 10.34 -23.45 1.06
C SER A 117 8.98 -24.04 0.72
N ASP A 118 7.89 -23.40 1.15
CA ASP A 118 6.51 -23.85 0.95
C ASP A 118 5.57 -22.65 0.72
N PRO A 119 5.52 -22.13 -0.52
CA PRO A 119 4.68 -20.98 -0.86
C PRO A 119 3.18 -21.24 -0.71
N ASP A 120 2.74 -22.50 -0.84
CA ASP A 120 1.33 -22.88 -0.76
C ASP A 120 0.83 -22.78 0.68
N GLU A 121 1.59 -23.32 1.63
CA GLU A 121 1.28 -23.20 3.06
C GLU A 121 1.37 -21.73 3.52
N TYR A 122 2.36 -20.99 3.04
CA TYR A 122 2.48 -19.56 3.31
C TYR A 122 1.24 -18.78 2.82
N SER A 123 0.78 -19.08 1.60
CA SER A 123 -0.44 -18.51 1.03
C SER A 123 -1.69 -18.90 1.83
N HIS A 124 -1.77 -20.15 2.30
CA HIS A 124 -2.88 -20.63 3.10
C HIS A 124 -3.03 -19.86 4.42
N ILE A 125 -1.93 -19.65 5.14
CA ILE A 125 -1.91 -18.87 6.40
C ILE A 125 -2.34 -17.41 6.13
N ILE A 126 -1.85 -16.80 5.04
CA ILE A 126 -2.28 -15.45 4.64
C ILE A 126 -3.79 -15.43 4.36
N HIS A 127 -4.30 -16.40 3.61
CA HIS A 127 -5.72 -16.49 3.29
C HIS A 127 -6.60 -16.63 4.54
N GLN A 128 -6.19 -17.41 5.53
CA GLN A 128 -6.90 -17.51 6.81
C GLN A 128 -6.93 -16.18 7.57
N SER A 129 -5.83 -15.42 7.51
CA SER A 129 -5.73 -14.11 8.15
C SER A 129 -6.45 -12.97 7.42
N HIS A 130 -6.83 -13.19 6.14
CA HIS A 130 -7.42 -12.15 5.27
C HIS A 130 -8.63 -11.47 5.91
N SER A 131 -9.54 -12.24 6.51
CA SER A 131 -10.75 -11.70 7.15
C SER A 131 -10.42 -10.73 8.29
N SER A 132 -9.44 -11.05 9.14
CA SER A 132 -9.03 -10.18 10.24
C SER A 132 -8.34 -8.90 9.74
N ILE A 133 -7.53 -9.01 8.69
CA ILE A 133 -6.85 -7.86 8.07
C ILE A 133 -7.87 -6.94 7.39
N ALA A 134 -8.81 -7.52 6.64
CA ALA A 134 -9.88 -6.79 5.99
C ALA A 134 -10.78 -6.08 7.02
N ALA A 135 -11.10 -6.75 8.14
CA ALA A 135 -11.83 -6.15 9.25
C ALA A 135 -11.05 -4.96 9.82
N PHE A 136 -9.76 -5.12 10.15
CA PHE A 136 -8.92 -4.03 10.66
C PHE A 136 -8.89 -2.82 9.70
N GLY A 137 -8.61 -3.06 8.42
CA GLY A 137 -8.59 -2.00 7.40
C GLY A 137 -9.95 -1.34 7.19
N GLY A 138 -11.02 -2.13 7.16
CA GLY A 138 -12.40 -1.66 7.05
C GLY A 138 -12.81 -0.78 8.22
N THR A 139 -12.58 -1.25 9.45
CA THR A 139 -12.79 -0.48 10.69
C THR A 139 -12.02 0.84 10.67
N PHE A 140 -10.74 0.82 10.26
CA PHE A 140 -9.94 2.04 10.12
C PHE A 140 -10.54 3.02 9.11
N LEU A 141 -10.93 2.55 7.93
CA LEU A 141 -11.56 3.39 6.91
C LEU A 141 -12.90 3.96 7.35
N ILE A 142 -13.72 3.17 8.07
CA ILE A 142 -14.97 3.65 8.67
C ILE A 142 -14.67 4.75 9.69
N MET A 143 -13.70 4.54 10.60
CA MET A 143 -13.33 5.55 11.58
C MET A 143 -12.88 6.86 10.92
N VAL A 144 -12.00 6.80 9.92
CA VAL A 144 -11.52 8.01 9.22
C VAL A 144 -12.66 8.70 8.46
N SER A 145 -13.54 7.93 7.82
CA SER A 145 -14.70 8.47 7.11
C SER A 145 -15.69 9.14 8.06
N LEU A 146 -16.06 8.45 9.15
CA LEU A 146 -16.94 8.98 10.18
C LEU A 146 -16.35 10.24 10.82
N LYS A 147 -15.05 10.24 11.12
CA LYS A 147 -14.34 11.42 11.61
C LYS A 147 -14.49 12.61 10.66
N PHE A 148 -14.37 12.40 9.35
CA PHE A 148 -14.60 13.45 8.36
C PHE A 148 -16.08 13.91 8.31
N PHE A 149 -17.04 12.98 8.41
CA PHE A 149 -18.46 13.32 8.32
C PHE A 149 -19.02 14.04 9.56
N ILE A 150 -18.50 13.70 10.74
CA ILE A 150 -18.95 14.21 12.05
C ILE A 150 -18.19 15.48 12.47
N ASP A 151 -17.09 15.85 11.81
CA ASP A 151 -16.29 17.03 12.14
C ASP A 151 -17.09 18.36 12.05
N GLU A 152 -17.22 19.05 13.18
CA GLU A 152 -17.85 20.37 13.29
C GLU A 152 -17.10 21.45 12.51
N GLY A 153 -15.77 21.33 12.43
CA GLY A 153 -14.87 22.31 11.85
C GLY A 153 -14.68 22.20 10.33
N LYS A 154 -15.35 21.25 9.66
CA LYS A 154 -15.14 21.05 8.22
C LYS A 154 -15.75 22.19 7.38
N SER A 155 -15.00 22.63 6.38
CA SER A 155 -15.39 23.71 5.47
C SER A 155 -16.14 23.24 4.22
N VAL A 156 -16.12 21.92 3.94
CA VAL A 156 -16.73 21.34 2.74
C VAL A 156 -17.70 20.23 3.17
N ASP A 157 -18.93 20.34 2.68
CA ASP A 157 -19.96 19.31 2.83
C ASP A 157 -20.15 18.60 1.46
N TRP A 158 -19.97 17.28 1.42
CA TRP A 158 -20.26 16.46 0.24
C TRP A 158 -21.76 16.15 0.12
N ILE A 159 -22.44 15.90 1.25
CA ILE A 159 -23.87 15.54 1.31
C ILE A 159 -24.54 16.44 2.36
N VAL A 160 -24.89 17.65 1.94
CA VAL A 160 -25.38 18.75 2.80
C VAL A 160 -26.50 18.33 3.76
N GLY A 161 -27.45 17.48 3.31
CA GLY A 161 -28.58 17.03 4.14
C GLY A 161 -28.18 16.10 5.28
N LEU A 162 -27.35 15.10 4.98
CA LEU A 162 -26.87 14.13 5.97
C LEU A 162 -25.84 14.79 6.92
N GLU A 163 -24.92 15.56 6.36
CA GLU A 163 -23.82 16.16 7.11
C GLU A 163 -24.27 17.28 8.04
N ARG A 164 -25.33 18.05 7.72
CA ARG A 164 -25.90 19.02 8.67
C ARG A 164 -26.41 18.37 9.96
N ASN A 165 -26.93 17.16 9.87
CA ASN A 165 -27.41 16.43 11.05
C ASN A 165 -26.24 15.78 11.80
N LEU A 166 -25.29 15.18 11.09
CA LEU A 166 -24.09 14.59 11.70
C LEU A 166 -23.20 15.63 12.38
N ARG A 167 -23.11 16.85 11.84
CA ARG A 167 -22.34 17.95 12.45
C ARG A 167 -22.87 18.33 13.84
N LYS A 168 -24.19 18.21 14.08
CA LYS A 168 -24.76 18.46 15.43
C LYS A 168 -24.26 17.47 16.47
N TRP A 169 -23.83 16.29 16.04
CA TRP A 169 -23.35 15.22 16.93
C TRP A 169 -21.82 15.25 17.07
N GLY A 170 -21.13 16.16 16.37
CA GLY A 170 -19.68 16.28 16.39
C GLY A 170 -19.08 16.83 17.69
N SER A 171 -19.89 17.49 18.52
CA SER A 171 -19.49 17.87 19.87
C SER A 171 -19.19 16.67 20.78
N ILE A 172 -19.72 15.48 20.46
CA ILE A 172 -19.48 14.25 21.21
C ILE A 172 -18.17 13.63 20.74
N ARG A 173 -17.09 13.89 21.48
CA ARG A 173 -15.79 13.26 21.22
C ARG A 173 -15.90 11.74 21.31
N GLY A 174 -15.49 11.04 20.25
CA GLY A 174 -15.45 9.58 20.21
C GLY A 174 -16.75 8.91 19.78
N LEU A 175 -17.73 9.66 19.27
CA LEU A 175 -18.93 9.10 18.65
C LEU A 175 -18.56 8.13 17.50
N GLU A 176 -17.54 8.47 16.70
CA GLU A 176 -17.07 7.60 15.62
C GLU A 176 -16.56 6.24 16.14
N ILE A 177 -15.93 6.22 17.31
CA ILE A 177 -15.41 4.99 17.93
C ILE A 177 -16.58 4.16 18.47
N ALA A 178 -17.55 4.79 19.14
CA ALA A 178 -18.72 4.10 19.68
C ALA A 178 -19.56 3.44 18.58
N LEU A 179 -19.77 4.13 17.45
CA LEU A 179 -20.48 3.59 16.30
C LEU A 179 -19.76 2.40 15.67
N VAL A 180 -18.43 2.47 15.60
CA VAL A 180 -17.61 1.38 15.07
C VAL A 180 -17.61 0.15 15.99
N LEU A 181 -17.62 0.35 17.31
CA LEU A 181 -17.70 -0.76 18.29
C LEU A 181 -19.09 -1.42 18.34
N LEU A 182 -20.13 -0.76 17.82
CA LEU A 182 -21.49 -1.28 17.77
C LEU A 182 -21.73 -2.27 16.61
N ILE A 183 -20.84 -2.29 15.61
CA ILE A 183 -20.91 -3.14 14.41
C ILE A 183 -20.01 -4.35 14.61
#